data_AF-A0A2V7Y9C9-F1
#
_entry.id   AF-A0A2V7Y9C9-F1
#
_cell.length_a   1.000
_cell.length_b   1.000
_cell.length_c   1.000
_cell.angle_alpha   90.00
_cell.angle_beta   90.00
_cell.angle_gamma   90.00
#
_symmetry.space_group_name_H-M   'P 1'
#
loop_
_entity.id
_entity.type
_entity.pdbx_description
1 polymer ?
#
loop_
_entity_poly.entity_id
_entity_poly.type
_entity_poly.pdbx_seq_one_letter_code
_entity_poly.pdbx_strand_id
1 'polypeptide(L)' 'MTCFPKKDSFFTVQRDAMDMDDLKSPALYVGTTTGQLWIGREGGEEWDCAFDSLPRIHCVKAAVV' A
#
# COMPACT_ATOMS: atom_id res chain seq x y z
N MET A 1 1.03 -7.70 15.21
CA MET A 1 0.26 -6.46 15.43
C MET A 1 -0.51 -6.19 14.16
N THR A 2 -1.78 -6.59 14.11
CA THR A 2 -2.63 -6.43 12.93
C THR A 2 -3.07 -4.97 12.85
N CYS A 3 -2.43 -4.18 11.99
CA CYS A 3 -2.81 -2.80 11.71
C CYS A 3 -3.99 -2.77 10.72
N PHE A 4 -5.09 -3.48 10.98
CA PHE A 4 -6.30 -3.30 10.15
C PHE A 4 -7.40 -2.62 10.97
N PRO A 5 -7.95 -1.49 10.50
CA PRO A 5 -8.99 -0.79 11.24
C PRO A 5 -10.25 -1.65 11.38
N LYS A 6 -10.79 -1.74 12.59
CA LYS A 6 -11.96 -2.56 12.96
C LYS A 6 -13.31 -2.05 12.43
N LYS A 7 -13.30 -0.98 11.63
CA LYS A 7 -14.46 -0.27 11.03
C LYS A 7 -14.05 0.23 9.66
N ASP A 8 -15.02 0.39 8.75
CA ASP A 8 -14.83 0.99 7.42
C ASP A 8 -13.98 2.26 7.52
N SER A 9 -12.72 2.15 7.10
CA SER A 9 -11.73 3.22 7.18
C SER A 9 -11.24 3.52 5.79
N PHE A 10 -11.45 4.76 5.38
CA PHE A 10 -11.15 5.22 4.04
C PHE A 10 -9.92 6.10 4.08
N PHE A 11 -8.90 5.71 3.33
CA PHE A 11 -7.68 6.50 3.15
C PHE A 11 -7.66 7.09 1.75
N THR A 12 -7.22 8.34 1.64
CA THR A 12 -7.01 8.95 0.31
C THR A 12 -5.71 8.43 -0.28
N VAL A 13 -5.80 7.88 -1.49
CA VAL A 13 -4.68 7.41 -2.30
C VAL A 13 -4.64 8.25 -3.57
N GLN A 14 -3.48 8.81 -3.89
CA GLN A 14 -3.29 9.52 -5.16
C GLN A 14 -3.04 8.50 -6.27
N ARG A 15 -3.45 8.82 -7.51
CA ARG A 15 -3.28 7.93 -8.68
C ARG A 15 -1.85 7.38 -8.79
N ASP A 16 -0.86 8.26 -8.63
CA ASP A 16 0.55 7.89 -8.81
C ASP A 16 1.15 7.26 -7.54
N ALA A 17 0.42 7.26 -6.42
CA ALA A 17 0.77 6.62 -5.15
C ALA A 17 0.35 5.15 -5.08
N MET A 18 0.17 4.51 -6.24
CA MET A 18 -0.13 3.10 -6.38
C MET A 18 0.75 2.50 -7.48
N ASP A 19 1.30 1.31 -7.23
CA ASP A 19 2.03 0.53 -8.23
C ASP A 19 1.97 -0.97 -7.90
N MET A 20 2.28 -1.83 -8.86
CA MET A 20 2.31 -3.28 -8.67
C MET A 20 3.68 -3.82 -9.11
N ASP A 21 4.18 -4.87 -8.46
CA ASP A 21 5.40 -5.54 -8.92
C ASP A 21 5.13 -6.55 -10.05
N ASP A 22 6.22 -7.02 -10.69
CA ASP A 22 6.18 -7.98 -11.79
C ASP A 22 6.54 -9.42 -11.34
N LEU A 23 6.27 -9.79 -10.08
CA LEU A 23 6.50 -11.15 -9.58
C LEU A 23 5.41 -12.13 -10.05
N LYS A 24 5.67 -13.44 -9.86
CA LYS A 24 4.72 -14.51 -10.22
C LYS A 24 3.36 -14.38 -9.50
N SER A 25 3.39 -13.96 -8.23
CA SER A 25 2.21 -13.52 -7.48
C SER A 25 2.44 -12.04 -7.17
N PRO A 26 1.86 -11.12 -7.97
CA PRO A 26 2.19 -9.71 -7.85
C PRO A 26 1.55 -9.10 -6.61
N ALA A 27 2.28 -8.21 -5.95
CA ALA A 27 1.76 -7.42 -4.84
C ALA A 27 1.36 -6.01 -5.30
N LEU A 28 0.25 -5.51 -4.77
CA LEU A 28 -0.24 -4.15 -4.98
C LEU A 28 0.25 -3.23 -3.86
N TYR A 29 0.99 -2.18 -4.20
CA TYR A 29 1.52 -1.22 -3.25
C TYR A 29 0.68 0.05 -3.26
N VAL A 30 0.30 0.54 -2.08
CA VAL A 30 -0.58 1.70 -1.94
C VAL A 30 -0.05 2.65 -0.87
N GLY A 31 0.26 3.88 -1.28
CA GLY A 31 0.65 4.98 -0.41
C GLY A 31 -0.51 5.91 -0.10
N THR A 32 -0.76 6.18 1.19
CA THR A 32 -1.82 7.09 1.63
C THR A 32 -1.31 8.52 1.80
N THR A 33 -2.22 9.49 1.74
CA THR A 33 -1.90 10.89 2.05
C THR A 33 -1.56 11.13 3.53
N THR A 34 -1.84 10.16 4.40
CA THR A 34 -1.53 10.14 5.84
C THR A 34 -0.16 9.56 6.18
N GLY A 35 0.60 9.06 5.19
CA GLY A 35 1.95 8.56 5.41
C GLY A 35 2.07 7.06 5.66
N GLN A 36 1.05 6.28 5.31
CA GLN A 36 1.06 4.83 5.43
C GLN A 36 1.33 4.19 4.08
N LEU A 37 2.26 3.23 4.03
CA LEU A 37 2.48 2.35 2.88
C LEU A 37 1.88 0.98 3.19
N TRP A 38 0.99 0.54 2.32
CA TRP A 38 0.33 -0.75 2.40
C TRP A 38 0.78 -1.66 1.27
N ILE A 39 0.86 -2.95 1.56
CA ILE A 39 1.17 -4.02 0.60
C ILE A 39 -0.03 -4.96 0.58
N GLY A 40 -0.70 -5.02 -0.57
CA GLY A 40 -1.76 -5.95 -0.89
C GLY A 40 -1.17 -7.20 -1.54
N ARG A 41 -1.25 -8.35 -0.88
CA ARG A 41 -0.83 -9.66 -1.41
C ARG A 41 -1.99 -10.37 -2.08
N GLU A 42 -1.68 -11.37 -2.90
CA GLU A 42 -2.68 -12.20 -3.59
C GLU A 42 -3.70 -11.35 -4.36
N GLY A 43 -3.23 -10.36 -5.13
CA GLY A 43 -4.11 -9.45 -5.88
C GLY A 43 -4.89 -8.44 -5.04
N GLY A 44 -4.50 -8.24 -3.77
CA GLY A 44 -5.17 -7.31 -2.84
C GLY A 44 -6.22 -7.95 -1.95
N GLU A 45 -6.20 -9.28 -1.80
CA GLU A 45 -7.05 -10.00 -0.83
C GLU A 45 -6.56 -9.82 0.61
N GLU A 46 -5.24 -9.76 0.81
CA GLU A 46 -4.61 -9.56 2.12
C GLU A 46 -3.78 -8.30 2.14
N TRP A 47 -3.87 -7.51 3.21
CA TRP A 47 -3.19 -6.21 3.32
C TRP A 47 -2.34 -6.11 4.58
N ASP A 48 -1.08 -5.75 4.39
CA ASP A 48 -0.12 -5.45 5.46
C ASP A 48 0.29 -3.99 5.41
N CYS A 49 0.41 -3.35 6.58
CA CYS A 49 1.02 -2.03 6.69
C CYS A 49 2.54 -2.19 6.79
N ALA A 50 3.27 -1.78 5.75
CA ALA A 50 4.72 -1.88 5.67
C ALA A 50 5.42 -0.71 6.39
N PHE A 51 4.84 0.50 6.30
CA PHE A 51 5.31 1.70 6.99
C PHE A 51 4.10 2.55 7.40
N ASP A 52 4.14 3.21 8.56
CA ASP A 52 2.99 3.96 9.09
C ASP A 52 3.29 5.42 9.48
N SER A 53 4.51 5.89 9.22
CA SER A 53 5.03 7.16 9.75
C SER A 53 5.85 7.94 8.72
N LEU A 54 5.52 7.81 7.44
CA LEU A 54 6.14 8.59 6.37
C LEU A 54 5.49 9.97 6.26
N PRO A 55 6.15 10.94 5.61
CA PRO A 55 5.45 12.10 5.06
C PRO A 55 4.35 11.67 4.08
N ARG A 56 3.49 12.61 3.68
CA ARG A 56 2.49 12.38 2.64
C ARG A 56 3.11 11.70 1.42
N ILE A 57 2.56 10.54 1.04
CA ILE A 57 3.05 9.78 -0.11
C ILE A 57 2.39 10.32 -1.37
N HIS A 58 3.21 10.76 -2.32
CA HIS A 58 2.77 11.31 -3.60
C HIS A 58 2.92 10.31 -4.75
N CYS A 59 3.95 9.47 -4.69
CA CYS A 59 4.21 8.45 -5.70
C CYS A 59 4.77 7.19 -5.05
N VAL A 60 4.38 6.03 -5.58
CA VAL A 60 4.94 4.72 -5.27
C VAL A 60 5.44 4.12 -6.58
N LYS A 61 6.61 3.48 -6.53
CA LYS A 61 7.15 2.71 -7.65
C LYS A 61 7.71 1.38 -7.16
N ALA A 62 7.22 0.29 -7.74
CA ALA A 62 7.75 -1.04 -7.50
C ALA A 62 8.87 -1.33 -8.51
N ALA A 63 9.93 -1.99 -8.05
CA ALA A 63 11.01 -2.45 -8.90
C ALA A 63 11.51 -3.81 -8.39
N VAL A 64 11.63 -4.77 -9.30
CA VAL A 64 12.29 -6.06 -9.05
C VAL A 64 13.71 -5.94 -9.60
N VAL A 65 14.71 -6.27 -8.78
CA VAL A 65 16.15 -6.16 -9.11
C VAL A 65 16.79 -7.53 -9.13
#